data_AF-A0A932MW62-F1
#
_entry.id   AF-A0A932MW62-F1
#
_cell.length_a   1.000
_cell.length_b   1.000
_cell.length_c   1.000
_cell.angle_alpha   90.00
_cell.angle_beta   90.00
_cell.angle_gamma   90.00
#
_symmetry.space_group_name_H-M   'P 1'
#
loop_
_entity.id
_entity.type
_entity.pdbx_description
1 polymer ?
#
loop_
_entity_poly.entity_id
_entity_poly.type
_entity_poly.pdbx_seq_one_letter_code
_entity_poly.pdbx_strand_id
1 'polypeptide(L)'
;LAPPETWQGEQSGALRAALARVAREAPRPWGEVQTCTARHLVLGGVGLGFDRGPFELLGSRATVRQGNLLRCDGATLAVGPAYRLVTDLGDDAAWTSLPGGIDGSRFDASYACWLDEWRRGAYHRIAPPDPAELELT
;
A
#
# COMPACT_ATOMS: atom_id res chain seq x y z
N LEU A 1 13.79 -34.42 -28.07
CA LEU A 1 13.27 -33.17 -27.48
C LEU A 1 12.80 -33.50 -26.08
N ALA A 2 13.30 -32.83 -25.05
CA ALA A 2 12.86 -33.10 -23.67
C ALA A 2 11.39 -32.66 -23.50
N PRO A 3 10.55 -33.44 -22.80
CA PRO A 3 9.16 -33.09 -22.63
C PRO A 3 9.02 -31.76 -21.88
N PRO A 4 8.01 -30.92 -22.22
CA PRO A 4 7.84 -29.56 -21.70
C PRO A 4 7.64 -29.49 -20.17
N GLU A 5 7.42 -30.64 -19.55
CA GLU A 5 7.04 -30.84 -18.15
C GLU A 5 8.25 -31.13 -17.23
N THR A 6 9.45 -31.09 -17.79
CA THR A 6 10.69 -31.39 -17.06
C THR A 6 11.49 -30.11 -16.78
N TRP A 7 12.25 -30.12 -15.67
CA TRP A 7 13.22 -29.09 -15.24
C TRP A 7 14.39 -28.85 -16.23
N GLN A 8 14.26 -29.32 -17.46
CA GLN A 8 15.23 -29.24 -18.55
C GLN A 8 14.61 -28.70 -19.86
N GLY A 9 13.31 -28.36 -19.86
CA GLY A 9 12.63 -27.76 -21.00
C GLY A 9 12.91 -26.25 -21.18
N GLU A 10 12.24 -25.63 -22.15
CA GLU A 10 12.36 -24.20 -22.50
C GLU A 10 12.24 -23.25 -21.28
N GLN A 11 11.29 -23.55 -20.38
CA GLN A 11 11.08 -22.79 -19.14
C GLN A 11 12.33 -22.77 -18.24
N SER A 12 13.10 -23.86 -18.23
CA SER A 12 14.34 -23.95 -17.46
C SER A 12 15.48 -23.13 -18.08
N GLY A 13 15.51 -23.02 -19.41
CA GLY A 13 16.38 -22.09 -20.11
C GLY A 13 16.06 -20.63 -19.75
N ALA A 14 14.77 -20.26 -19.80
CA ALA A 14 14.30 -18.92 -19.42
C ALA A 14 14.63 -18.58 -17.95
N LEU A 15 14.41 -19.53 -17.03
CA LEU A 15 14.76 -19.36 -15.62
C LEU A 15 16.27 -19.16 -15.42
N ARG A 16 17.11 -19.97 -16.06
CA ARG A 16 18.58 -19.83 -15.98
C ARG A 16 19.04 -18.48 -16.51
N ALA A 17 18.48 -18.02 -17.64
CA ALA A 17 18.79 -16.70 -18.19
C ALA A 17 18.39 -15.58 -17.22
N ALA A 18 17.20 -15.68 -16.61
CA ALA A 18 16.73 -14.72 -15.60
C ALA A 18 17.64 -14.71 -14.35
N LEU A 19 18.02 -15.88 -13.84
CA LEU A 19 18.95 -16.01 -12.70
C LEU A 19 20.33 -15.43 -13.03
N ALA A 20 20.87 -15.71 -14.22
CA ALA A 20 22.16 -15.17 -14.65
C ALA A 20 22.16 -13.63 -14.77
N ARG A 21 21.01 -13.02 -15.09
CA ARG A 21 20.84 -11.56 -15.05
C ARG A 21 20.83 -11.06 -13.61
N VAL A 22 19.98 -11.62 -12.76
CA VAL A 22 19.86 -11.20 -11.34
C VAL A 22 21.16 -11.40 -10.56
N ALA A 23 21.92 -12.45 -10.86
CA ALA A 23 23.21 -12.73 -10.21
C ALA A 23 24.29 -11.65 -10.43
N ARG A 24 24.11 -10.76 -11.43
CA ARG A 24 25.02 -9.63 -11.68
C ARG A 24 24.57 -8.34 -10.99
N GLU A 25 23.37 -8.33 -10.42
CA GLU A 25 22.81 -7.16 -9.75
C GLU A 25 23.21 -7.18 -8.27
N ALA A 26 23.60 -6.02 -7.74
CA ALA A 26 23.78 -5.88 -6.29
C ALA A 26 22.39 -5.91 -5.62
N PRO A 27 22.18 -6.78 -4.61
CA PRO A 27 20.91 -6.82 -3.91
C PRO A 27 20.64 -5.48 -3.22
N ARG A 28 19.41 -5.00 -3.34
CA ARG A 28 18.94 -3.77 -2.71
C ARG A 28 17.93 -4.10 -1.60
N PRO A 29 17.91 -3.33 -0.50
CA PRO A 29 16.84 -3.44 0.49
C PRO A 29 15.46 -3.30 -0.16
N TRP A 30 14.50 -4.12 0.28
CA TRP A 30 13.14 -4.13 -0.29
C TRP A 30 12.49 -2.74 -0.27
N GLY A 31 12.68 -1.99 0.82
CA GLY A 31 12.13 -0.66 0.99
C GLY A 31 12.63 0.39 0.01
N GLU A 32 13.76 0.16 -0.66
CA GLU A 32 14.25 1.07 -1.69
C GLU A 32 13.66 0.79 -3.08
N VAL A 33 13.20 -0.44 -3.34
CA VAL A 33 12.63 -0.85 -4.63
C VAL A 33 11.11 -0.89 -4.60
N GLN A 34 10.54 -1.04 -3.41
CA GLN A 34 9.10 -1.12 -3.16
C GLN A 34 8.58 0.21 -2.60
N THR A 35 8.86 1.29 -3.30
CA THR A 35 8.39 2.64 -2.95
C THR A 35 7.24 3.09 -3.83
N CYS A 36 6.27 3.80 -3.26
CA CYS A 36 5.23 4.49 -4.01
C CYS A 36 5.06 5.94 -3.56
N THR A 37 4.39 6.72 -4.40
CA THR A 37 3.91 8.06 -4.09
C THR A 37 2.40 8.03 -4.25
N ALA A 38 1.66 8.38 -3.20
CA ALA A 38 0.22 8.62 -3.29
C ALA A 38 0.01 9.94 -4.03
N ARG A 39 -0.29 9.85 -5.34
CA ARG A 39 -0.53 11.02 -6.18
C ARG A 39 -1.98 11.44 -6.11
N HIS A 40 -2.22 12.74 -6.05
CA HIS A 40 -3.57 13.26 -6.16
C HIS A 40 -4.12 12.96 -7.57
N LEU A 41 -5.40 12.59 -7.67
CA LEU A 41 -6.00 12.14 -8.92
C LEU A 41 -5.92 13.18 -10.06
N VAL A 42 -6.26 14.44 -9.77
CA VAL A 42 -6.28 15.53 -10.77
C VAL A 42 -4.98 16.33 -10.79
N LEU A 43 -4.50 16.76 -9.61
CA LEU A 43 -3.36 17.66 -9.44
C LEU A 43 -2.05 16.91 -9.11
N GLY A 44 -1.97 15.62 -9.41
CA GLY A 44 -0.75 14.85 -9.19
C GLY A 44 0.42 15.37 -10.02
N GLY A 45 1.59 15.49 -9.42
CA GLY A 45 2.81 15.94 -10.10
C GLY A 45 2.97 17.46 -10.28
N VAL A 46 2.01 18.29 -9.86
CA VAL A 46 2.09 19.76 -10.01
C VAL A 46 2.95 20.46 -8.95
N GLY A 47 3.48 19.74 -7.97
CA GLY A 47 4.46 20.27 -6.99
C GLY A 47 3.89 21.12 -5.85
N LEU A 48 2.58 21.11 -5.61
CA LEU A 48 1.92 21.92 -4.57
C LEU A 48 1.56 21.12 -3.29
N GLY A 49 2.32 20.06 -2.98
CA GLY A 49 2.08 19.22 -1.79
C GLY A 49 0.84 18.32 -1.86
N PHE A 50 0.24 18.18 -3.05
CA PHE A 50 -0.87 17.25 -3.30
C PHE A 50 -0.43 15.78 -3.22
N ASP A 51 0.80 15.51 -3.63
CA ASP A 51 1.38 14.16 -3.62
C ASP A 51 2.04 13.87 -2.28
N ARG A 52 1.89 12.64 -1.79
CA ARG A 52 2.53 12.17 -0.55
C ARG A 52 3.47 11.02 -0.85
N GLY A 53 4.71 11.16 -0.39
CA GLY A 53 5.79 10.19 -0.61
C GLY A 53 7.00 10.81 -1.32
N PRO A 54 7.94 9.98 -1.79
CA PRO A 54 7.87 8.53 -1.82
C PRO A 54 7.91 7.89 -0.42
N PHE A 55 7.27 6.74 -0.26
CA PHE A 55 7.37 5.92 0.94
C PHE A 55 7.38 4.43 0.61
N GLU A 56 7.96 3.63 1.50
CA GLU A 56 7.99 2.18 1.40
C GLU A 56 6.60 1.56 1.58
N LEU A 57 6.28 0.62 0.70
CA LEU A 57 5.10 -0.22 0.74
C LEU A 57 5.49 -1.65 1.12
N LEU A 58 5.60 -1.94 2.43
CA LEU A 58 6.03 -3.27 2.91
C LEU A 58 5.12 -4.41 2.40
N GLY A 59 5.77 -5.54 2.16
CA GLY A 59 5.14 -6.78 1.73
C GLY A 59 5.08 -6.93 0.21
N SER A 60 4.25 -7.86 -0.23
CA SER A 60 3.97 -8.16 -1.64
C SER A 60 2.54 -8.70 -1.78
N ARG A 61 2.12 -9.02 -3.01
CA ARG A 61 0.81 -9.67 -3.26
C ARG A 61 0.63 -11.00 -2.51
N ALA A 62 1.72 -11.66 -2.13
CA ALA A 62 1.70 -12.96 -1.45
C ALA A 62 1.79 -12.87 0.09
N THR A 63 1.86 -11.67 0.66
CA THR A 63 1.97 -11.48 2.12
C THR A 63 0.69 -10.89 2.70
N VAL A 64 0.38 -11.17 3.97
CA VAL A 64 -0.78 -10.59 4.68
C VAL A 64 -0.80 -9.07 4.58
N ARG A 65 0.35 -8.43 4.78
CA ARG A 65 0.53 -7.01 4.47
C ARG A 65 0.68 -6.85 2.95
N GLN A 66 -0.44 -6.77 2.25
CA GLN A 66 -0.47 -6.76 0.78
C GLN A 66 0.03 -5.43 0.22
N GLY A 67 1.35 -5.25 0.09
CA GLY A 67 1.97 -4.08 -0.50
C GLY A 67 2.54 -4.38 -1.88
N ASN A 68 1.77 -4.21 -2.95
CA ASN A 68 2.19 -4.60 -4.30
C ASN A 68 2.36 -3.40 -5.23
N LEU A 69 3.39 -3.43 -6.08
CA LEU A 69 3.58 -2.45 -7.15
C LEU A 69 3.38 -3.15 -8.49
N LEU A 70 2.26 -2.85 -9.15
CA LEU A 70 1.96 -3.28 -10.50
C LEU A 70 2.54 -2.27 -11.48
N ARG A 71 3.45 -2.73 -12.35
CA ARG A 71 4.08 -1.89 -13.36
C ARG A 71 3.55 -2.30 -14.73
N CYS A 72 2.84 -1.41 -15.41
CA CYS A 72 2.22 -1.66 -16.70
C CYS A 72 2.32 -0.39 -17.57
N ASP A 73 2.78 -0.51 -18.82
CA ASP A 73 2.84 0.59 -19.81
C ASP A 73 3.41 1.92 -19.28
N GLY A 74 4.51 1.85 -18.51
CA GLY A 74 5.17 3.02 -17.94
C GLY A 74 4.49 3.61 -16.70
N ALA A 75 3.31 3.11 -16.32
CA ALA A 75 2.63 3.45 -15.07
C ALA A 75 3.01 2.47 -13.96
N THR A 76 3.08 2.98 -12.73
CA THR A 76 3.18 2.17 -11.51
C THR A 76 1.93 2.38 -10.68
N LEU A 77 1.15 1.31 -10.52
CA LEU A 77 -0.01 1.26 -9.63
C LEU A 77 0.41 0.60 -8.31
N ALA A 78 0.30 1.36 -7.21
CA ALA A 78 0.44 0.80 -5.87
C ALA A 78 -0.90 0.20 -5.42
N VAL A 79 -0.87 -1.07 -5.03
CA VAL A 79 -2.02 -1.78 -4.48
C VAL A 79 -1.71 -2.10 -3.02
N GLY A 80 -2.56 -1.60 -2.14
CA GLY A 80 -2.43 -1.70 -0.70
C GLY A 80 -3.78 -1.76 -0.01
N PRO A 81 -3.82 -2.01 1.31
CA PRO A 81 -5.06 -1.97 2.06
C PRO A 81 -5.62 -0.55 2.10
N ALA A 82 -6.72 -0.34 1.38
CA ALA A 82 -7.46 0.93 1.42
C ALA A 82 -8.12 1.18 2.77
N TYR A 83 -8.39 0.12 3.54
CA TYR A 83 -8.97 0.17 4.87
C TYR A 83 -8.60 -1.10 5.64
N ARG A 84 -8.37 -0.97 6.95
CA ARG A 84 -8.25 -2.11 7.87
C ARG A 84 -9.26 -1.94 8.99
N LEU A 85 -9.81 -3.05 9.47
CA LEU A 85 -10.84 -3.10 10.50
C LEU A 85 -10.57 -4.28 11.43
N VAL A 86 -10.63 -4.02 12.73
CA VAL A 86 -10.69 -5.03 13.78
C VAL A 86 -11.84 -4.63 14.71
N THR A 87 -12.73 -5.57 14.99
CA THR A 87 -13.91 -5.33 15.81
C THR A 87 -14.12 -6.53 16.74
N ASP A 88 -14.52 -6.24 17.98
CA ASP A 88 -15.07 -7.21 18.90
C ASP A 88 -16.59 -7.08 18.83
N LEU A 89 -17.30 -8.18 18.61
CA LEU A 89 -18.76 -8.16 18.50
C LEU A 89 -19.47 -7.89 19.85
N GLY A 90 -18.72 -7.82 20.95
CA GLY A 90 -19.19 -7.39 22.27
C GLY A 90 -18.92 -5.92 22.64
N ASP A 91 -18.23 -5.14 21.81
CA ASP A 91 -17.96 -3.70 22.02
C ASP A 91 -18.63 -2.88 20.91
N ASP A 92 -19.22 -1.74 21.26
CA ASP A 92 -19.81 -0.79 20.32
C ASP A 92 -18.73 0.12 19.70
N ALA A 93 -17.61 -0.48 19.31
CA ALA A 93 -16.50 0.23 18.69
C ALA A 93 -15.73 -0.65 17.72
N ALA A 94 -14.92 0.01 16.91
CA ALA A 94 -14.02 -0.64 15.99
C ALA A 94 -12.66 0.04 15.97
N TRP A 95 -11.63 -0.76 15.72
CA TRP A 95 -10.28 -0.29 15.45
C TRP A 95 -10.08 -0.25 13.94
N THR A 96 -9.78 0.92 13.40
CA THR A 96 -9.74 1.16 11.96
C THR A 96 -8.45 1.82 11.53
N SER A 97 -8.05 1.61 10.27
CA SER A 97 -6.84 2.20 9.70
C SER A 97 -7.09 2.56 8.24
N LEU A 98 -6.96 3.84 7.92
CA LEU A 98 -7.17 4.39 6.58
C LEU A 98 -5.89 5.10 6.13
N PRO A 99 -5.44 4.94 4.87
CA PRO A 99 -4.39 5.79 4.32
C PRO A 99 -4.96 7.19 4.08
N GLY A 100 -4.44 8.19 4.80
CA GLY A 100 -4.82 9.58 4.58
C GLY A 100 -5.55 10.19 5.77
N GLY A 101 -6.82 10.54 5.56
CA GLY A 101 -7.62 11.39 6.44
C GLY A 101 -9.11 11.22 6.23
N ILE A 102 -9.92 11.88 7.06
CA ILE A 102 -11.38 11.89 6.91
C ILE A 102 -11.86 12.84 5.80
N ASP A 103 -11.09 13.88 5.49
CA ASP A 103 -11.42 14.86 4.46
C ASP A 103 -10.54 14.72 3.21
N GLY A 104 -11.12 14.92 2.03
CA GLY A 104 -10.42 14.85 0.73
C GLY A 104 -9.74 16.15 0.29
N SER A 105 -9.95 17.25 1.03
CA SER A 105 -9.35 18.56 0.78
C SER A 105 -7.94 18.62 1.33
N ARG A 106 -6.94 18.87 0.48
CA ARG A 106 -5.54 19.06 0.93
C ARG A 106 -5.34 20.19 1.94
N PHE A 107 -6.33 21.09 2.06
CA PHE A 107 -6.30 22.25 2.94
C PHE A 107 -6.84 21.94 4.32
N ASP A 108 -7.52 20.80 4.48
CA ASP A 108 -7.97 20.33 5.78
C ASP A 108 -6.82 19.63 6.52
N ALA A 109 -6.76 19.85 7.83
CA ALA A 109 -5.72 19.26 8.67
C ALA A 109 -5.78 17.73 8.71
N SER A 110 -6.95 17.15 8.48
CA SER A 110 -7.14 15.71 8.50
C SER A 110 -6.65 15.01 7.23
N TYR A 111 -6.55 15.68 6.08
CA TYR A 111 -6.35 15.10 4.73
C TYR A 111 -5.40 13.90 4.64
N ALA A 112 -4.28 13.97 5.36
CA ALA A 112 -3.30 12.90 5.39
C ALA A 112 -2.63 12.74 6.75
N CYS A 113 -3.34 13.08 7.84
CA CYS A 113 -2.81 13.01 9.19
C CYS A 113 -2.51 11.57 9.65
N TRP A 114 -3.25 10.57 9.14
CA TRP A 114 -3.09 9.16 9.50
C TRP A 114 -2.18 8.37 8.55
N LEU A 115 -1.58 9.00 7.55
CA LEU A 115 -0.78 8.29 6.54
C LEU A 115 0.39 7.52 7.17
N ASP A 116 1.12 8.14 8.10
CA ASP A 116 2.26 7.49 8.75
C ASP A 116 1.84 6.39 9.75
N GLU A 117 0.71 6.57 10.41
CA GLU A 117 0.11 5.56 11.29
C GLU A 117 -0.36 4.35 10.47
N TRP A 118 -1.07 4.57 9.36
CA TRP A 118 -1.46 3.52 8.42
C TRP A 118 -0.23 2.78 7.86
N ARG A 119 0.87 3.48 7.59
CA ARG A 119 2.14 2.87 7.16
C ARG A 119 2.75 2.00 8.26
N ARG A 120 2.66 2.39 9.52
CA ARG A 120 3.16 1.58 10.65
C ARG A 120 2.20 0.45 11.04
N GLY A 121 1.00 0.42 10.46
CA GLY A 121 -0.04 -0.56 10.79
C GLY A 121 -0.77 -0.23 12.09
N ALA A 122 -0.76 1.05 12.50
CA ALA A 122 -1.52 1.54 13.63
C ALA A 122 -3.01 1.67 13.29
N TYR A 123 -3.83 1.63 14.34
CA TYR A 123 -5.28 1.70 14.27
C TYR A 123 -5.80 2.81 15.19
N HIS A 124 -6.89 3.43 14.78
CA HIS A 124 -7.66 4.40 15.55
C HIS A 124 -8.95 3.75 16.02
N ARG A 125 -9.35 4.02 17.26
CA ARG A 125 -10.65 3.58 17.76
C ARG A 125 -11.72 4.54 17.26
N ILE A 126 -12.76 4.01 16.64
CA ILE A 126 -14.00 4.71 16.32
C ILE A 126 -15.13 4.10 17.14
N ALA A 127 -15.98 4.93 17.68
CA ALA A 127 -17.19 4.54 18.39
C ALA A 127 -18.32 5.48 17.97
N PRO A 128 -19.59 5.08 18.12
CA PRO A 128 -20.70 6.02 18.05
C PRO A 128 -20.43 7.21 18.98
N PRO A 129 -20.84 8.42 18.57
CA PRO A 129 -20.78 9.58 19.45
C PRO A 129 -21.64 9.34 20.70
N ASP A 130 -21.30 10.01 21.80
CA ASP A 130 -22.12 9.96 23.01
C ASP A 130 -23.54 10.46 22.64
N PRO A 131 -24.61 9.72 22.97
CA PRO A 131 -25.98 10.20 22.74
C PRO A 131 -26.23 11.62 23.26
N ALA A 132 -25.56 12.05 24.33
CA ALA A 132 -25.66 13.41 24.87
C ALA A 132 -25.05 14.49 23.95
N GLU A 133 -24.07 14.13 23.10
CA GLU A 133 -23.47 15.04 22.12
C GLU A 133 -24.35 15.21 20.87
N LEU A 134 -25.19 14.22 20.56
CA LEU A 134 -26.10 14.24 19.40
C LEU A 134 -27.35 15.12 19.62
N GLU A 135 -27.75 15.38 20.86
CA GLU A 135 -28.92 16.23 21.18
C GLU A 135 -28.62 17.74 21.06
N LEU A 136 -27.36 18.12 20.82
CA LEU A 136 -26.89 19.51 20.80
C LEU A 136 -26.58 20.06 19.39
N THR A 137 -26.84 19.27 18.33
CA THR A 137 -26.68 19.65 16.91
C THR A 137 -28.00 19.60 16.17
#